data_AF-A0A7Z9UUW9-F1
#
_entry.id   AF-A0A7Z9UUW9-F1
#
_cell.length_a   1.000
_cell.length_b   1.000
_cell.length_c   1.000
_cell.angle_alpha   90.00
_cell.angle_beta   90.00
_cell.angle_gamma   90.00
#
_symmetry.space_group_name_H-M   'P 1'
#
loop_
_entity.id
_entity.type
_entity.pdbx_description
1 polymer ?
#
loop_
_entity_poly.entity_id
_entity_poly.type
_entity_poly.pdbx_seq_one_letter_code
_entity_poly.pdbx_strand_id
1 'polypeptide(L)'
;MMSPFQFSAEMNLGVSLIEEMPDSDLWNLIQRDWITSEKRNPLDVFRMVSLAAVRSLHPGSETINLLYALYRGDFISIRQCIHQFKREQEAQSQNPFQLRNTQLGANDATEKSFQQLRGSMYYGDAEGADDAVTKMYRTSSAFELFDMLFDLAIQDFNHHGRKVVTAIQSWKLVQVIGWEYSLPVLRSLARFFCQLPINSDCFIESENLVYDVRKDWQLNLLGDVRVCENLVDILIQSSFETALDDTFKAIEDGIQTELVWKAVLSVAYRMDSNLSLPIYALRSLNQLAYDAKQQLQVLFQSVGFAAENCHQNLSYQKPEWNSSLLDKLLLQSIGS
;
A
#
# COMPACT_ATOMS: atom_id res chain seq x y z
N MET A 1 -26.63 16.02 -17.37
CA MET A 1 -25.62 15.72 -18.39
C MET A 1 -24.46 16.69 -18.15
N MET A 2 -23.48 16.30 -17.33
CA MET A 2 -22.32 17.14 -17.00
C MET A 2 -21.18 16.84 -17.98
N SER A 3 -20.61 17.89 -18.55
CA SER A 3 -19.48 17.86 -19.48
C SER A 3 -18.22 17.28 -18.81
N PRO A 4 -17.40 16.48 -19.52
CA PRO A 4 -16.05 16.17 -19.05
C PRO A 4 -15.20 17.45 -19.07
N PHE A 5 -14.34 17.57 -18.07
CA PHE A 5 -13.43 18.68 -17.79
C PHE A 5 -12.78 19.26 -19.06
N GLN A 6 -13.20 20.45 -19.48
CA GLN A 6 -12.43 21.27 -20.42
C GLN A 6 -11.30 21.97 -19.65
N PHE A 7 -10.08 21.47 -19.84
CA PHE A 7 -8.84 22.12 -19.42
C PHE A 7 -8.69 23.47 -20.14
N SER A 8 -8.59 24.57 -19.39
CA SER A 8 -8.50 25.95 -19.91
C SER A 8 -7.16 26.24 -20.59
N ALA A 9 -7.18 26.93 -21.73
CA ALA A 9 -6.11 26.95 -22.74
C ALA A 9 -4.94 27.95 -22.57
N GLU A 10 -4.74 28.57 -21.40
CA GLU A 10 -3.65 29.55 -21.21
C GLU A 10 -2.67 29.04 -20.14
N MET A 11 -1.50 28.56 -20.58
CA MET A 11 -0.43 27.91 -19.80
C MET A 11 -0.82 26.60 -19.09
N ASN A 12 -1.32 25.63 -19.86
CA ASN A 12 -1.45 24.26 -19.39
C ASN A 12 -0.08 23.62 -19.19
N LEU A 13 0.27 23.28 -17.95
CA LEU A 13 1.31 22.29 -17.66
C LEU A 13 0.88 20.97 -18.30
N GLY A 14 1.23 20.75 -19.57
CA GLY A 14 1.03 19.49 -20.26
C GLY A 14 2.04 18.45 -19.79
N VAL A 15 1.69 17.18 -19.91
CA VAL A 15 2.62 16.07 -19.60
C VAL A 15 3.93 16.23 -20.37
N SER A 16 3.87 16.57 -21.67
CA SER A 16 5.05 16.82 -22.50
C SER A 16 5.94 17.95 -21.98
N LEU A 17 5.34 19.00 -21.40
CA LEU A 17 6.07 20.13 -20.84
C LEU A 17 6.85 19.71 -19.59
N ILE A 18 6.26 18.85 -18.75
CA ILE A 18 6.91 18.25 -17.58
C ILE A 18 8.09 17.37 -18.00
N GLU A 19 7.95 16.62 -19.10
CA GLU A 19 8.99 15.73 -19.61
C GLU A 19 10.19 16.49 -20.16
N GLU A 20 9.96 17.58 -20.90
CA GLU A 20 10.98 18.34 -21.62
C GLU A 20 11.69 19.40 -20.75
N MET A 21 11.01 19.97 -19.76
CA MET A 21 11.59 21.07 -18.97
C MET A 21 12.63 20.59 -17.94
N PRO A 22 13.73 21.33 -17.73
CA PRO A 22 14.64 21.11 -16.61
C PRO A 22 13.94 21.28 -15.25
N ASP A 23 14.40 20.56 -14.22
CA ASP A 23 13.80 20.58 -12.87
C ASP A 23 13.65 22.01 -12.32
N SER A 24 14.71 22.83 -12.39
CA SER A 24 14.68 24.22 -11.90
C SER A 24 13.61 25.07 -12.58
N ASP A 25 13.44 24.91 -13.89
CA ASP A 25 12.52 25.71 -14.69
C ASP A 25 11.08 25.23 -14.49
N LEU A 26 10.88 23.92 -14.39
CA LEU A 26 9.59 23.31 -14.10
C LEU A 26 9.11 23.70 -12.70
N TRP A 27 9.99 23.68 -11.70
CA TRP A 27 9.65 24.11 -10.35
C TRP A 27 9.31 25.61 -10.29
N ASN A 28 10.10 26.45 -10.97
CA ASN A 28 9.82 27.89 -11.06
C ASN A 28 8.47 28.16 -11.76
N LEU A 29 8.13 27.37 -12.78
CA LEU A 29 6.85 27.45 -13.48
C LEU A 29 5.70 27.06 -12.55
N ILE A 30 5.78 25.92 -11.87
CA ILE A 30 4.77 25.45 -10.92
C ILE A 30 4.58 26.48 -9.81
N GLN A 31 5.67 27.01 -9.25
CA GLN A 31 5.62 28.01 -8.19
C GLN A 31 5.01 29.33 -8.67
N ARG A 32 5.37 29.82 -9.86
CA ARG A 32 4.76 31.03 -10.44
C ARG A 32 3.27 30.86 -10.67
N ASP A 33 2.90 29.79 -11.37
CA ASP A 33 1.52 29.49 -11.74
C ASP A 33 0.64 29.24 -10.50
N TRP A 34 1.22 28.67 -9.44
CA TRP A 34 0.59 28.52 -8.14
C TRP A 34 0.36 29.86 -7.43
N ILE A 35 1.39 30.72 -7.37
CA ILE A 35 1.28 32.05 -6.73
C ILE A 35 0.26 32.92 -7.47
N THR A 36 0.14 32.76 -8.79
CA THR A 36 -0.79 33.55 -9.61
C THR A 36 -2.18 32.95 -9.76
N SER A 37 -2.35 31.64 -9.56
CA SER A 37 -3.66 30.97 -9.66
C SER A 37 -4.06 30.38 -8.31
N GLU A 38 -5.01 31.01 -7.63
CA GLU A 38 -5.64 30.51 -6.39
C GLU A 38 -6.42 29.17 -6.59
N LYS A 39 -6.36 28.57 -7.79
CA LYS A 39 -7.28 27.51 -8.23
C LYS A 39 -6.68 26.13 -8.44
N ARG A 40 -5.36 25.96 -8.50
CA ARG A 40 -4.79 24.61 -8.69
C ARG A 40 -4.72 23.89 -7.35
N ASN A 41 -5.11 22.63 -7.30
CA ASN A 41 -5.00 21.78 -6.11
C ASN A 41 -3.62 21.07 -6.14
N PRO A 42 -2.91 20.85 -5.01
CA PRO A 42 -1.66 20.08 -5.02
C PRO A 42 -1.84 18.69 -5.66
N LEU A 43 -3.04 18.12 -5.55
CA LEU A 43 -3.42 16.87 -6.20
C LEU A 43 -3.39 16.94 -7.73
N ASP A 44 -3.77 18.08 -8.33
CA ASP A 44 -3.75 18.24 -9.79
C ASP A 44 -2.32 18.24 -10.32
N VAL A 45 -1.42 18.94 -9.62
CA VAL A 45 0.02 18.96 -9.97
C VAL A 45 0.61 17.57 -9.79
N PHE A 46 0.31 16.91 -8.67
CA PHE A 46 0.76 15.53 -8.43
C PHE A 46 0.25 14.56 -9.51
N ARG A 47 -1.01 14.68 -9.93
CA ARG A 47 -1.58 13.88 -11.02
C ARG A 47 -0.81 14.07 -12.32
N MET A 48 -0.49 15.32 -12.68
CA MET A 48 0.25 15.61 -13.92
C MET A 48 1.69 15.10 -13.89
N VAL A 49 2.40 15.30 -12.77
CA VAL A 49 3.75 14.76 -12.57
C VAL A 49 3.74 13.23 -12.61
N SER A 50 2.77 12.61 -11.94
CA SER A 50 2.62 11.16 -11.93
C SER A 50 2.33 10.59 -13.31
N LEU A 51 1.46 11.24 -14.09
CA LEU A 51 1.15 10.83 -15.45
C LEU A 51 2.36 10.96 -16.38
N ALA A 52 3.16 12.03 -16.21
CA ALA A 52 4.42 12.19 -16.93
C ALA A 52 5.43 11.09 -16.58
N ALA A 53 5.58 10.81 -15.28
CA ALA A 53 6.50 9.77 -14.84
C ALA A 53 6.09 8.37 -15.34
N VAL A 54 4.80 8.03 -15.28
CA VAL A 54 4.27 6.75 -15.78
C VAL A 54 4.42 6.60 -17.30
N ARG A 55 4.40 7.70 -18.06
CA ARG A 55 4.61 7.67 -19.52
C ARG A 55 6.07 7.63 -19.92
N SER A 56 6.93 8.29 -19.16
CA SER A 56 8.35 8.48 -19.50
C SER A 56 9.28 7.43 -18.90
N LEU A 57 8.95 6.88 -17.73
CA LEU A 57 9.78 5.87 -17.08
C LEU A 57 9.35 4.47 -17.51
N HIS A 58 10.34 3.59 -17.68
CA HIS A 58 10.06 2.17 -17.89
C HIS A 58 9.38 1.57 -16.63
N PRO A 59 8.46 0.60 -16.80
CA PRO A 59 7.95 -0.16 -15.67
C PRO A 59 9.10 -0.82 -14.88
N GLY A 60 8.93 -1.04 -13.59
CA GLY A 60 10.00 -1.51 -12.71
C GLY A 60 11.02 -0.45 -12.27
N SER A 61 10.94 0.79 -12.77
CA SER A 61 11.74 1.91 -12.24
C SER A 61 11.48 2.09 -10.74
N GLU A 62 12.56 2.27 -9.98
CA GLU A 62 12.46 2.57 -8.54
C GLU A 62 11.68 3.86 -8.28
N THR A 63 11.75 4.85 -9.18
CA THR A 63 10.91 6.06 -9.09
C THR A 63 9.43 5.74 -9.15
N ILE A 64 8.97 4.78 -9.95
CA ILE A 64 7.57 4.39 -9.93
C ILE A 64 7.19 3.90 -8.52
N ASN A 65 8.08 3.20 -7.81
CA ASN A 65 7.85 2.82 -6.42
C ASN A 65 7.95 4.00 -5.43
N LEU A 66 8.82 4.98 -5.70
CA LEU A 66 9.15 6.10 -4.80
C LEU A 66 8.23 7.31 -4.94
N LEU A 67 7.60 7.53 -6.10
CA LEU A 67 6.68 8.65 -6.35
C LEU A 67 5.59 8.72 -5.27
N TYR A 68 5.19 7.58 -4.72
CA TYR A 68 4.11 7.51 -3.74
C TYR A 68 4.59 7.54 -2.30
N ALA A 69 5.80 7.06 -2.01
CA ALA A 69 6.41 7.20 -0.69
C ALA A 69 6.74 8.68 -0.37
N LEU A 70 7.04 9.45 -1.42
CA LEU A 70 7.37 10.86 -1.30
C LEU A 70 6.14 11.76 -1.19
N TYR A 71 4.96 11.34 -1.66
CA TYR A 71 3.77 12.20 -1.67
C TYR A 71 3.03 12.23 -0.32
N ARG A 72 3.03 13.39 0.34
CA ARG A 72 2.30 13.66 1.59
C ARG A 72 1.14 14.65 1.45
N GLY A 73 0.70 14.95 0.22
CA GLY A 73 -0.33 15.96 -0.01
C GLY A 73 0.17 17.41 0.08
N ASP A 74 1.48 17.62 0.17
CA ASP A 74 2.10 18.95 0.30
C ASP A 74 3.07 19.28 -0.85
N PHE A 75 3.49 20.55 -0.92
CA PHE A 75 4.40 21.05 -1.96
C PHE A 75 5.82 20.51 -1.87
N ILE A 76 6.29 20.25 -0.66
CA ILE A 76 7.65 19.76 -0.43
C ILE A 76 7.76 18.36 -1.03
N SER A 77 6.76 17.54 -0.75
CA SER A 77 6.55 16.23 -1.35
C SER A 77 6.47 16.25 -2.87
N ILE A 78 5.69 17.17 -3.47
CA ILE A 78 5.61 17.30 -4.93
C ILE A 78 6.98 17.65 -5.52
N ARG A 79 7.70 18.60 -4.92
CA ARG A 79 9.05 18.96 -5.35
C ARG A 79 10.02 17.77 -5.29
N GLN A 80 9.96 16.99 -4.21
CA GLN A 80 10.76 15.78 -4.07
C GLN A 80 10.42 14.74 -5.15
N CYS A 81 9.13 14.56 -5.47
CA CYS A 81 8.67 13.68 -6.55
C CYS A 81 9.25 14.11 -7.91
N ILE A 82 9.18 15.40 -8.24
CA ILE A 82 9.71 15.95 -9.50
C ILE A 82 11.22 15.75 -9.59
N HIS A 83 11.95 16.10 -8.53
CA HIS A 83 13.41 15.97 -8.50
C HIS A 83 13.84 14.50 -8.66
N GLN A 84 13.15 13.56 -7.99
CA GLN A 84 13.43 12.13 -8.14
C GLN A 84 13.14 11.64 -9.56
N PHE A 85 11.99 12.02 -10.13
CA PHE A 85 11.64 11.73 -11.52
C PHE A 85 12.71 12.20 -12.50
N LYS A 86 13.17 13.45 -12.38
CA LYS A 86 14.18 14.02 -13.29
C LYS A 86 15.54 13.32 -13.19
N ARG A 87 15.99 13.00 -11.97
CA ARG A 87 17.23 12.24 -11.77
C ARG A 87 17.18 10.87 -12.44
N GLU A 88 16.07 10.16 -12.35
CA GLU A 88 15.95 8.85 -13.01
C GLU A 88 15.76 8.94 -14.51
N GLN A 89 15.08 9.97 -15.02
CA GLN A 89 15.02 10.26 -16.46
C GLN A 89 16.43 10.43 -17.04
N GLU A 90 17.29 11.19 -16.35
CA GLU A 90 18.71 11.35 -16.72
C GLU A 90 19.48 10.04 -16.61
N ALA A 91 19.34 9.31 -15.49
CA ALA A 91 20.02 8.02 -15.29
C ALA A 91 19.64 6.97 -16.35
N GLN A 92 18.39 6.97 -16.80
CA GLN A 92 17.89 6.09 -17.87
C GLN A 92 18.44 6.44 -19.24
N SER A 93 18.61 7.73 -19.56
CA SER A 93 19.30 8.14 -20.79
C SER A 93 20.72 7.56 -20.89
N GLN A 94 21.31 7.22 -19.74
CA GLN A 94 22.64 6.65 -19.61
C GLN A 94 22.66 5.12 -19.41
N ASN A 95 21.52 4.48 -19.12
CA ASN A 95 21.44 3.05 -18.82
C ASN A 95 20.41 2.34 -19.75
N PRO A 96 20.87 1.56 -20.76
CA PRO A 96 20.01 1.02 -21.82
C PRO A 96 19.21 -0.24 -21.43
N PHE A 97 19.17 -0.63 -20.14
CA PHE A 97 18.31 -1.73 -19.68
C PHE A 97 16.84 -1.31 -19.76
N GLN A 98 16.27 -1.44 -20.95
CA GLN A 98 14.85 -1.28 -21.21
C GLN A 98 14.14 -2.59 -20.89
N LEU A 99 13.01 -2.50 -20.18
CA LEU A 99 12.08 -3.62 -20.13
C LEU A 99 11.67 -4.00 -21.55
N ARG A 100 11.45 -5.29 -21.76
CA ARG A 100 10.90 -5.77 -23.02
C ARG A 100 9.53 -5.16 -23.27
N ASN A 101 9.24 -4.92 -24.55
CA ASN A 101 7.90 -4.63 -25.01
C ASN A 101 6.93 -5.66 -24.41
N THR A 102 5.75 -5.20 -23.99
CA THR A 102 4.71 -6.06 -23.39
C THR A 102 4.52 -7.31 -24.23
N GLN A 103 4.72 -8.50 -23.64
CA GLN A 103 4.49 -9.74 -24.36
C GLN A 103 3.00 -9.86 -24.69
N LEU A 104 2.69 -9.93 -25.97
CA LEU A 104 1.36 -10.24 -26.49
C LEU A 104 1.20 -11.77 -26.48
N GLY A 105 1.23 -12.36 -25.27
CA GLY A 105 0.90 -13.77 -25.07
C GLY A 105 -0.60 -14.02 -25.15
N ALA A 106 -1.00 -15.30 -25.22
CA ALA A 106 -2.40 -15.70 -25.15
C ALA A 106 -3.06 -15.17 -23.85
N ASN A 107 -4.33 -14.77 -23.94
CA ASN A 107 -5.12 -14.38 -22.77
C ASN A 107 -5.40 -15.64 -21.93
N ASP A 108 -4.47 -15.95 -21.02
CA ASP A 108 -4.70 -16.93 -19.96
C ASP A 108 -5.83 -16.45 -19.03
N ALA A 109 -6.55 -17.38 -18.41
CA ALA A 109 -7.53 -17.03 -17.38
C ALA A 109 -6.84 -16.31 -16.22
N THR A 110 -7.50 -15.30 -15.63
CA THR A 110 -6.99 -14.48 -14.53
C THR A 110 -6.35 -15.31 -13.43
N GLU A 111 -7.02 -16.36 -12.97
CA GLU A 111 -6.54 -17.27 -11.92
C GLU A 111 -5.20 -17.93 -12.29
N LYS A 112 -5.05 -18.38 -13.54
CA LYS A 112 -3.79 -18.99 -14.00
C LYS A 112 -2.65 -17.97 -14.00
N SER A 113 -2.92 -16.74 -14.43
CA SER A 113 -1.94 -15.65 -14.37
C SER A 113 -1.62 -15.25 -12.93
N PHE A 114 -2.59 -15.30 -12.02
CA PHE A 114 -2.35 -15.06 -10.59
C PHE A 114 -1.45 -16.14 -9.97
N GLN A 115 -1.68 -17.42 -10.27
CA GLN A 115 -0.80 -18.50 -9.82
C GLN A 115 0.64 -18.34 -10.38
N GLN A 116 0.77 -17.90 -11.64
CA GLN A 116 2.08 -17.53 -12.20
C GLN A 116 2.72 -16.38 -11.41
N LEU A 117 1.97 -15.31 -11.12
CA LEU A 117 2.48 -14.16 -10.35
C LEU A 117 2.96 -14.58 -8.96
N ARG A 118 2.14 -15.37 -8.24
CA ARG A 118 2.48 -15.90 -6.90
C ARG A 118 3.74 -16.77 -6.96
N GLY A 119 3.85 -17.66 -7.94
CA GLY A 119 5.02 -18.49 -8.15
C GLY A 119 6.27 -17.67 -8.47
N SER A 120 6.15 -16.68 -9.36
CA SER A 120 7.25 -15.77 -9.71
C SER A 120 7.73 -14.97 -8.50
N MET A 121 6.82 -14.47 -7.65
CA MET A 121 7.19 -13.82 -6.39
C MET A 121 7.94 -14.75 -5.45
N TYR A 122 7.51 -16.01 -5.33
CA TYR A 122 8.16 -17.00 -4.49
C TYR A 122 9.60 -17.29 -4.92
N TYR A 123 9.86 -17.35 -6.22
CA TYR A 123 11.19 -17.60 -6.77
C TYR A 123 12.02 -16.33 -7.05
N GLY A 124 11.49 -15.14 -6.77
CA GLY A 124 12.15 -13.87 -7.09
C GLY A 124 12.26 -13.59 -8.61
N ASP A 125 11.41 -14.22 -9.43
CA ASP A 125 11.38 -14.05 -10.88
C ASP A 125 10.61 -12.78 -11.27
N ALA A 126 11.31 -11.65 -11.28
CA ALA A 126 10.73 -10.35 -11.64
C ALA A 126 10.18 -10.30 -13.08
N GLU A 127 10.73 -11.10 -14.01
CA GLU A 127 10.26 -11.13 -15.40
C GLU A 127 8.96 -11.93 -15.52
N GLY A 128 8.88 -13.10 -14.86
CA GLY A 128 7.65 -13.88 -14.81
C GLY A 128 6.49 -13.15 -14.13
N ALA A 129 6.79 -12.34 -13.10
CA ALA A 129 5.80 -11.51 -12.42
C ALA A 129 5.28 -10.35 -13.30
N ASP A 130 6.18 -9.71 -14.07
CA ASP A 130 5.81 -8.68 -15.04
C ASP A 130 4.87 -9.23 -16.13
N ASP A 131 5.22 -10.38 -16.72
CA ASP A 131 4.37 -11.04 -17.72
C ASP A 131 2.99 -11.41 -17.14
N ALA A 132 2.97 -12.00 -15.94
CA ALA A 132 1.74 -12.39 -15.27
C ALA A 132 0.80 -11.20 -15.02
N VAL A 133 1.30 -10.11 -14.44
CA VAL A 133 0.46 -8.93 -14.16
C VAL A 133 -0.01 -8.24 -15.43
N THR A 134 0.79 -8.28 -16.51
CA THR A 134 0.40 -7.76 -17.83
C THR A 134 -0.77 -8.55 -18.42
N LYS A 135 -0.79 -9.87 -18.25
CA LYS A 135 -1.92 -10.73 -18.66
C LYS A 135 -3.17 -10.48 -17.81
N MET A 136 -3.01 -10.35 -16.50
CA MET A 136 -4.10 -10.03 -15.58
C MET A 136 -4.74 -8.68 -15.93
N TYR A 137 -3.94 -7.65 -16.23
CA TYR A 137 -4.43 -6.32 -16.60
C TYR A 137 -5.38 -6.31 -17.81
N ARG A 138 -5.21 -7.25 -18.75
CA ARG A 138 -6.04 -7.37 -19.95
C ARG A 138 -7.37 -8.09 -19.70
N THR A 139 -7.46 -8.87 -18.63
CA THR A 139 -8.54 -9.84 -18.38
C THR A 139 -9.35 -9.52 -17.13
N SER A 140 -8.79 -8.73 -16.21
CA SER A 140 -9.37 -8.43 -14.90
C SER A 140 -9.82 -6.97 -14.81
N SER A 141 -10.77 -6.71 -13.92
CA SER A 141 -11.07 -5.34 -13.49
C SER A 141 -9.96 -4.78 -12.57
N ALA A 142 -9.93 -3.46 -12.37
CA ALA A 142 -9.02 -2.83 -11.43
C ALA A 142 -9.17 -3.39 -10.00
N PHE A 143 -10.40 -3.58 -9.54
CA PHE A 143 -10.69 -4.12 -8.22
C PHE A 143 -10.21 -5.56 -8.07
N GLU A 144 -10.55 -6.43 -9.02
CA GLU A 144 -10.15 -7.84 -9.03
C GLU A 144 -8.63 -8.01 -9.05
N LEU A 145 -7.92 -7.21 -9.86
CA LEU A 145 -6.46 -7.26 -9.91
C LEU A 145 -5.83 -6.79 -8.60
N PHE A 146 -6.32 -5.70 -8.01
CA PHE A 146 -5.78 -5.20 -6.74
C PHE A 146 -6.12 -6.08 -5.55
N ASP A 147 -7.27 -6.73 -5.53
CA ASP A 147 -7.63 -7.75 -4.54
C ASP A 147 -6.55 -8.85 -4.46
N MET A 148 -6.22 -9.42 -5.61
CA MET A 148 -5.14 -10.40 -5.73
C MET A 148 -3.76 -9.83 -5.35
N LEU A 149 -3.45 -8.58 -5.72
CA LEU A 149 -2.18 -7.96 -5.31
C LEU A 149 -2.11 -7.69 -3.81
N PHE A 150 -3.24 -7.39 -3.17
CA PHE A 150 -3.32 -7.18 -1.73
C PHE A 150 -3.08 -8.48 -0.96
N ASP A 151 -3.59 -9.61 -1.42
CA ASP A 151 -3.28 -10.94 -0.88
C ASP A 151 -1.78 -11.25 -0.93
N LEU A 152 -1.09 -10.81 -1.98
CA LEU A 152 0.36 -10.95 -2.11
C LEU A 152 1.11 -9.93 -1.24
N ALA A 153 0.54 -8.76 -1.01
CA ALA A 153 1.18 -7.68 -0.27
C ALA A 153 1.25 -7.94 1.24
N ILE A 154 0.28 -8.66 1.80
CA ILE A 154 0.22 -8.97 3.23
C ILE A 154 1.19 -10.08 3.66
N GLN A 155 1.88 -10.73 2.72
CA GLN A 155 2.87 -11.79 2.98
C GLN A 155 4.25 -11.26 3.45
N ASP A 156 4.36 -9.99 3.85
CA ASP A 156 5.62 -9.32 4.19
C ASP A 156 5.68 -8.90 5.66
N PHE A 157 6.39 -9.69 6.46
CA PHE A 157 6.67 -9.41 7.88
C PHE A 157 8.08 -8.86 8.14
N ASN A 158 9.04 -9.15 7.25
CA ASN A 158 10.47 -8.87 7.52
C ASN A 158 10.95 -7.50 7.06
N HIS A 159 10.20 -6.79 6.20
CA HIS A 159 10.67 -5.55 5.57
C HIS A 159 9.94 -4.30 6.03
N HIS A 160 9.56 -4.22 7.30
CA HIS A 160 8.81 -3.07 7.82
C HIS A 160 7.53 -2.81 6.99
N GLY A 161 6.83 -3.89 6.59
CA GLY A 161 5.58 -3.83 5.80
C GLY A 161 5.67 -3.05 4.49
N ARG A 162 6.83 -3.05 3.84
CA ARG A 162 7.03 -2.31 2.58
C ARG A 162 6.11 -2.77 1.46
N LYS A 163 5.80 -4.08 1.34
CA LYS A 163 4.85 -4.56 0.32
C LYS A 163 3.46 -3.93 0.48
N VAL A 164 2.86 -4.04 1.67
CA VAL A 164 1.52 -3.51 1.93
C VAL A 164 1.44 -1.99 1.78
N VAL A 165 2.47 -1.26 2.25
CA VAL A 165 2.54 0.19 2.07
C VAL A 165 2.57 0.53 0.58
N THR A 166 3.47 -0.08 -0.21
CA THR A 166 3.58 0.20 -1.64
C THR A 166 2.32 -0.21 -2.41
N ALA A 167 1.66 -1.30 -2.02
CA ALA A 167 0.42 -1.76 -2.65
C ALA A 167 -0.73 -0.76 -2.45
N ILE A 168 -0.95 -0.30 -1.21
CA ILE A 168 -2.00 0.69 -0.89
C ILE A 168 -1.74 2.02 -1.59
N GLN A 169 -0.47 2.43 -1.66
CA GLN A 169 -0.09 3.64 -2.37
C GLN A 169 -0.28 3.51 -3.89
N SER A 170 0.04 2.36 -4.47
CA SER A 170 -0.20 2.06 -5.89
C SER A 170 -1.69 2.08 -6.20
N TRP A 171 -2.53 1.51 -5.34
CA TRP A 171 -3.99 1.58 -5.46
C TRP A 171 -4.47 3.03 -5.55
N LYS A 172 -4.04 3.88 -4.61
CA LYS A 172 -4.38 5.31 -4.62
C LYS A 172 -3.91 6.03 -5.86
N LEU A 173 -2.69 5.76 -6.32
CA LEU A 173 -2.22 6.38 -7.54
C LEU A 173 -3.11 6.00 -8.72
N VAL A 174 -3.44 4.72 -8.87
CA VAL A 174 -4.28 4.25 -9.98
C VAL A 174 -5.64 4.98 -9.98
N GLN A 175 -6.20 5.28 -8.80
CA GLN A 175 -7.41 6.12 -8.69
C GLN A 175 -7.18 7.57 -9.18
N VAL A 176 -5.98 8.12 -8.99
CA VAL A 176 -5.60 9.49 -9.40
C VAL A 176 -5.29 9.57 -10.89
N ILE A 177 -4.47 8.67 -11.43
CA ILE A 177 -4.05 8.73 -12.83
C ILE A 177 -5.08 8.15 -13.79
N GLY A 178 -5.89 7.18 -13.35
CA GLY A 178 -6.83 6.43 -14.18
C GLY A 178 -6.31 5.04 -14.54
N TRP A 179 -7.22 4.08 -14.67
CA TRP A 179 -6.90 2.68 -14.95
C TRP A 179 -6.17 2.50 -16.28
N GLU A 180 -6.55 3.26 -17.31
CA GLU A 180 -5.96 3.20 -18.65
C GLU A 180 -4.46 3.53 -18.69
N TYR A 181 -3.93 4.17 -17.64
CA TYR A 181 -2.51 4.49 -17.48
C TYR A 181 -1.84 3.64 -16.39
N SER A 182 -2.53 2.68 -15.77
CA SER A 182 -2.02 1.99 -14.58
C SER A 182 -1.02 0.88 -14.86
N LEU A 183 -0.97 0.35 -16.10
CA LEU A 183 -0.16 -0.82 -16.43
C LEU A 183 1.32 -0.69 -16.01
N PRO A 184 2.02 0.44 -16.24
CA PRO A 184 3.39 0.59 -15.75
C PRO A 184 3.51 0.52 -14.22
N VAL A 185 2.52 1.06 -13.49
CA VAL A 185 2.46 1.00 -12.02
C VAL A 185 2.31 -0.44 -11.55
N LEU A 186 1.41 -1.20 -12.16
CA LEU A 186 1.17 -2.61 -11.81
C LEU A 186 2.38 -3.49 -12.10
N ARG A 187 3.03 -3.28 -13.25
CA ARG A 187 4.27 -3.96 -13.62
C ARG A 187 5.40 -3.64 -12.64
N SER A 188 5.55 -2.38 -12.22
CA SER A 188 6.51 -1.98 -11.19
C SER A 188 6.24 -2.64 -9.84
N LEU A 189 4.97 -2.63 -9.40
CA LEU A 189 4.55 -3.22 -8.15
C LEU A 189 4.81 -4.74 -8.11
N ALA A 190 4.47 -5.47 -9.19
CA ALA A 190 4.75 -6.90 -9.29
C ALA A 190 6.24 -7.20 -9.20
N ARG A 191 7.09 -6.42 -9.86
CA ARG A 191 8.56 -6.56 -9.77
C ARG A 191 9.08 -6.21 -8.38
N PHE A 192 8.55 -5.17 -7.76
CA PHE A 192 8.89 -4.77 -6.40
C PHE A 192 8.61 -5.89 -5.39
N PHE A 193 7.47 -6.57 -5.53
CA PHE A 193 7.15 -7.72 -4.70
C PHE A 193 8.16 -8.87 -4.80
N CYS A 194 8.75 -9.11 -5.98
CA CYS A 194 9.79 -10.14 -6.18
C CYS A 194 11.13 -9.78 -5.53
N GLN A 195 11.42 -8.50 -5.28
CA GLN A 195 12.67 -8.06 -4.66
C GLN A 195 12.71 -8.29 -3.14
N LEU A 196 11.54 -8.47 -2.53
CA LEU A 196 11.40 -8.60 -1.08
C LEU A 196 11.11 -10.06 -0.72
N PRO A 197 11.95 -10.72 0.10
CA PRO A 197 11.75 -12.11 0.46
C PRO A 197 10.42 -12.29 1.20
N ILE A 198 9.82 -13.46 1.01
CA ILE A 198 8.60 -13.86 1.68
C ILE A 198 8.97 -14.31 3.09
N ASN A 199 8.35 -13.74 4.12
CA ASN A 199 8.34 -14.36 5.45
C ASN A 199 7.03 -15.13 5.58
N SER A 200 7.12 -16.46 5.49
CA SER A 200 5.97 -17.33 5.38
C SER A 200 5.31 -17.66 6.72
N ASP A 201 6.02 -17.59 7.85
CA ASP A 201 5.57 -18.34 9.03
C ASP A 201 4.33 -17.71 9.67
N CYS A 202 4.35 -16.40 9.95
CA CYS A 202 3.17 -15.71 10.45
C CYS A 202 2.04 -15.67 9.40
N PHE A 203 2.38 -15.59 8.11
CA PHE A 203 1.38 -15.61 7.04
C PHE A 203 0.64 -16.94 7.01
N ILE A 204 1.37 -18.06 6.99
CA ILE A 204 0.81 -19.42 7.03
C ILE A 204 -0.05 -19.61 8.26
N GLU A 205 0.44 -19.21 9.45
CA GLU A 205 -0.32 -19.37 10.68
C GLU A 205 -1.62 -18.58 10.65
N SER A 206 -1.57 -17.32 10.21
CA SER A 206 -2.78 -16.51 10.05
C SER A 206 -3.75 -17.08 9.02
N GLU A 207 -3.25 -17.64 7.92
CA GLU A 207 -4.07 -18.22 6.86
C GLU A 207 -4.81 -19.45 7.39
N ASN A 208 -4.17 -20.26 8.23
CA ASN A 208 -4.79 -21.41 8.89
C ASN A 208 -5.92 -20.97 9.83
N LEU A 209 -5.63 -20.01 10.73
CA LEU A 209 -6.60 -19.54 11.73
C LEU A 209 -7.88 -18.97 11.09
N VAL A 210 -7.76 -18.30 9.94
CA VAL A 210 -8.91 -17.73 9.22
C VAL A 210 -9.96 -18.78 8.84
N TYR A 211 -9.55 -20.03 8.55
CA TYR A 211 -10.48 -21.10 8.22
C TYR A 211 -11.21 -21.68 9.44
N ASP A 212 -10.62 -21.55 10.63
CA ASP A 212 -11.15 -22.09 11.87
C ASP A 212 -12.08 -21.12 12.60
N VAL A 213 -12.00 -19.82 12.30
CA VAL A 213 -12.89 -18.81 12.88
C VAL A 213 -14.34 -19.02 12.44
N ARG A 214 -15.27 -18.89 13.38
CA ARG A 214 -16.72 -18.98 13.14
C ARG A 214 -17.19 -17.97 12.09
N LYS A 215 -18.14 -18.38 11.23
CA LYS A 215 -18.61 -17.54 10.09
C LYS A 215 -19.31 -16.24 10.49
N ASP A 216 -19.83 -16.16 11.70
CA ASP A 216 -20.60 -15.02 12.23
C ASP A 216 -19.76 -14.12 13.15
N TRP A 217 -18.43 -14.19 13.09
CA TRP A 217 -17.50 -13.36 13.86
C TRP A 217 -17.78 -11.84 13.74
N GLN A 218 -18.33 -11.38 12.61
CA GLN A 218 -18.70 -9.98 12.41
C GLN A 218 -19.83 -9.52 13.33
N LEU A 219 -20.61 -10.46 13.89
CA LEU A 219 -21.69 -10.19 14.84
C LEU A 219 -21.20 -10.14 16.29
N ASN A 220 -19.90 -10.11 16.52
CA ASN A 220 -19.33 -9.96 17.84
C ASN A 220 -19.77 -8.63 18.47
N LEU A 221 -20.23 -8.69 19.72
CA LEU A 221 -20.81 -7.54 20.44
C LEU A 221 -20.07 -7.21 21.74
N LEU A 222 -19.14 -8.05 22.18
CA LEU A 222 -18.45 -7.82 23.45
C LEU A 222 -17.40 -6.72 23.28
N GLY A 223 -17.62 -5.62 24.01
CA GLY A 223 -16.84 -4.38 23.96
C GLY A 223 -16.24 -4.00 25.32
N ASP A 224 -15.51 -4.89 25.99
CA ASP A 224 -14.85 -4.57 27.27
C ASP A 224 -13.45 -3.97 27.03
N VAL A 225 -13.26 -2.74 27.50
CA VAL A 225 -11.97 -2.01 27.38
C VAL A 225 -10.82 -2.81 27.97
N ARG A 226 -11.04 -3.58 29.05
CA ARG A 226 -10.00 -4.42 29.70
C ARG A 226 -9.45 -5.48 28.77
N VAL A 227 -10.26 -5.97 27.83
CA VAL A 227 -9.80 -6.92 26.81
C VAL A 227 -8.82 -6.24 25.85
N CYS A 228 -9.10 -4.99 25.47
CA CYS A 228 -8.16 -4.20 24.68
C CYS A 228 -6.84 -3.96 25.44
N GLU A 229 -6.89 -3.73 26.77
CA GLU A 229 -5.69 -3.56 27.60
C GLU A 229 -4.84 -4.83 27.65
N ASN A 230 -5.48 -5.98 27.88
CA ASN A 230 -4.82 -7.26 27.89
C ASN A 230 -4.20 -7.60 26.52
N LEU A 231 -4.91 -7.34 25.42
CA LEU A 231 -4.39 -7.55 24.06
C LEU A 231 -3.16 -6.68 23.78
N VAL A 232 -3.14 -5.42 24.24
CA VAL A 232 -1.95 -4.57 24.11
C VAL A 232 -0.77 -5.18 24.88
N ASP A 233 -0.98 -5.64 26.11
CA ASP A 233 0.08 -6.25 26.91
C ASP A 233 0.62 -7.54 26.25
N ILE A 234 -0.26 -8.38 25.67
CA ILE A 234 0.12 -9.58 24.91
C ILE A 234 0.96 -9.21 23.67
N LEU A 235 0.50 -8.25 22.87
CA LEU A 235 1.21 -7.78 21.68
C LEU A 235 2.63 -7.27 21.99
N ILE A 236 2.89 -6.77 23.19
CA ILE A 236 4.21 -6.26 23.56
C ILE A 236 5.12 -7.34 24.10
N GLN A 237 4.58 -8.30 24.84
CA GLN A 237 5.37 -9.25 25.65
C GLN A 237 5.56 -10.60 24.98
N SER A 238 4.66 -10.98 24.06
CA SER A 238 4.58 -12.32 23.52
C SER A 238 5.14 -12.43 22.10
N SER A 239 5.41 -13.66 21.65
CA SER A 239 5.73 -13.94 20.25
C SER A 239 4.48 -13.80 19.37
N PHE A 240 4.66 -13.74 18.05
CA PHE A 240 3.54 -13.62 17.13
C PHE A 240 2.56 -14.81 17.23
N GLU A 241 3.05 -16.03 17.45
CA GLU A 241 2.20 -17.23 17.57
C GLU A 241 1.24 -17.10 18.77
N THR A 242 1.77 -16.69 19.92
CA THR A 242 0.96 -16.52 21.14
C THR A 242 -0.06 -15.39 20.96
N ALA A 243 0.36 -14.29 20.32
CA ALA A 243 -0.53 -13.16 20.05
C ALA A 243 -1.67 -13.52 19.08
N LEU A 244 -1.37 -14.34 18.04
CA LEU A 244 -2.35 -14.86 17.11
C LEU A 244 -3.35 -15.78 17.81
N ASP A 245 -2.87 -16.76 18.58
CA ASP A 245 -3.70 -17.71 19.32
C ASP A 245 -4.67 -17.02 20.29
N ASP A 246 -4.16 -16.05 21.05
CA ASP A 246 -4.99 -15.33 22.02
C ASP A 246 -5.98 -14.36 21.34
N THR A 247 -5.60 -13.78 20.20
CA THR A 247 -6.54 -13.02 19.37
C THR A 247 -7.63 -13.93 18.81
N PHE A 248 -7.28 -15.11 18.31
CA PHE A 248 -8.22 -16.10 17.82
C PHE A 248 -9.24 -16.47 18.90
N LYS A 249 -8.77 -16.82 20.10
CA LYS A 249 -9.66 -17.12 21.25
C LYS A 249 -10.57 -15.94 21.59
N ALA A 250 -10.04 -14.71 21.61
CA ALA A 250 -10.84 -13.53 21.88
C ALA A 250 -11.96 -13.35 20.85
N ILE A 251 -11.68 -13.54 19.56
CA ILE A 251 -12.70 -13.45 18.50
C ILE A 251 -13.74 -14.55 18.67
N GLU A 252 -13.33 -15.79 18.96
CA GLU A 252 -14.25 -16.91 19.21
C GLU A 252 -15.15 -16.68 20.43
N ASP A 253 -14.62 -16.05 21.48
CA ASP A 253 -15.37 -15.65 22.68
C ASP A 253 -16.36 -14.50 22.43
N GLY A 254 -16.37 -13.91 21.23
CA GLY A 254 -17.32 -12.88 20.82
C GLY A 254 -16.83 -11.45 20.98
N ILE A 255 -15.51 -11.23 21.14
CA ILE A 255 -14.89 -9.91 21.21
C ILE A 255 -14.95 -9.21 19.85
N GLN A 256 -15.31 -7.93 19.86
CA GLN A 256 -15.33 -7.10 18.66
C GLN A 256 -13.93 -6.97 18.04
N THR A 257 -13.80 -7.25 16.75
CA THR A 257 -12.54 -7.07 16.01
C THR A 257 -12.05 -5.63 16.01
N GLU A 258 -12.94 -4.66 16.19
CA GLU A 258 -12.57 -3.26 16.35
C GLU A 258 -11.72 -3.01 17.61
N LEU A 259 -11.93 -3.78 18.69
CA LEU A 259 -11.07 -3.72 19.87
C LEU A 259 -9.68 -4.28 19.58
N VAL A 260 -9.59 -5.32 18.75
CA VAL A 260 -8.29 -5.87 18.30
C VAL A 260 -7.55 -4.82 17.47
N TRP A 261 -8.23 -4.15 16.53
CA TRP A 261 -7.65 -3.03 15.78
C TRP A 261 -7.20 -1.88 16.69
N LYS A 262 -8.00 -1.51 17.69
CA LYS A 262 -7.61 -0.51 18.70
C LYS A 262 -6.32 -0.91 19.43
N ALA A 263 -6.17 -2.19 19.81
CA ALA A 263 -4.97 -2.68 20.46
C ALA A 263 -3.75 -2.57 19.53
N VAL A 264 -3.85 -3.07 18.29
CA VAL A 264 -2.77 -3.03 17.30
C VAL A 264 -2.34 -1.59 16.98
N LEU A 265 -3.29 -0.68 16.75
CA LEU A 265 -3.01 0.73 16.49
C LEU A 265 -2.41 1.45 17.70
N SER A 266 -2.82 1.07 18.93
CA SER A 266 -2.24 1.60 20.15
C SER A 266 -0.77 1.25 20.29
N VAL A 267 -0.42 0.01 19.96
CA VAL A 267 0.97 -0.45 19.92
C VAL A 267 1.75 0.31 18.86
N ALA A 268 1.20 0.42 17.65
CA ALA A 268 1.86 1.12 16.54
C ALA A 268 2.10 2.61 16.78
N TYR A 269 1.19 3.30 17.49
CA TYR A 269 1.34 4.71 17.86
C TYR A 269 2.47 4.93 18.88
N ARG A 270 2.76 3.94 19.73
CA ARG A 270 3.71 4.06 20.85
C ARG A 270 5.13 3.65 20.46
N MET A 271 5.28 2.78 19.47
CA MET A 271 6.57 2.38 18.93
C MET A 271 7.09 3.45 17.96
N ASP A 272 8.41 3.59 17.85
CA ASP A 272 9.04 4.54 16.93
C ASP A 272 8.52 4.38 15.49
N SER A 273 8.63 5.44 14.69
CA SER A 273 7.92 5.72 13.43
C SER A 273 7.80 4.57 12.41
N ASN A 274 8.67 3.56 12.46
CA ASN A 274 8.75 2.46 11.49
C ASN A 274 7.56 1.47 11.54
N LEU A 275 6.82 1.34 12.66
CA LEU A 275 5.66 0.43 12.73
C LEU A 275 4.34 1.08 12.28
N SER A 276 4.23 2.39 12.50
CA SER A 276 2.99 3.13 12.31
C SER A 276 2.47 3.06 10.86
N LEU A 277 3.33 3.37 9.89
CA LEU A 277 2.96 3.42 8.48
C LEU A 277 2.48 2.05 7.93
N PRO A 278 3.17 0.93 8.18
CA PRO A 278 2.67 -0.41 7.84
C PRO A 278 1.33 -0.79 8.44
N ILE A 279 1.13 -0.52 9.74
CA ILE A 279 -0.12 -0.84 10.42
C ILE A 279 -1.28 -0.01 9.85
N TYR A 280 -1.06 1.27 9.56
CA TYR A 280 -2.07 2.08 8.87
C TYR A 280 -2.36 1.59 7.44
N ALA A 281 -1.36 1.03 6.76
CA ALA A 281 -1.55 0.42 5.44
C ALA A 281 -2.42 -0.83 5.54
N LEU A 282 -2.13 -1.72 6.50
CA LEU A 282 -2.93 -2.91 6.78
C LEU A 282 -4.36 -2.54 7.19
N ARG A 283 -4.55 -1.49 8.00
CA ARG A 283 -5.90 -0.99 8.33
C ARG A 283 -6.64 -0.50 7.10
N SER A 284 -5.96 0.24 6.21
CA SER A 284 -6.55 0.71 4.95
C SER A 284 -6.93 -0.48 4.04
N LEU A 285 -6.07 -1.50 3.99
CA LEU A 285 -6.33 -2.72 3.22
C LEU A 285 -7.51 -3.50 3.81
N ASN A 286 -7.61 -3.63 5.13
CA ASN A 286 -8.75 -4.25 5.81
C ASN A 286 -10.09 -3.58 5.46
N GLN A 287 -10.11 -2.26 5.28
CA GLN A 287 -11.30 -1.52 4.84
C GLN A 287 -11.62 -1.73 3.35
N LEU A 288 -10.60 -1.99 2.54
CA LEU A 288 -10.73 -2.24 1.09
C LEU A 288 -10.95 -3.72 0.76
N ALA A 289 -10.85 -4.60 1.76
CA ALA A 289 -10.86 -6.04 1.56
C ALA A 289 -12.16 -6.51 0.88
N TYR A 290 -12.00 -7.41 -0.10
CA TYR A 290 -13.06 -7.89 -0.95
C TYR A 290 -14.11 -8.72 -0.20
N ASP A 291 -13.64 -9.56 0.73
CA ASP A 291 -14.50 -10.43 1.53
C ASP A 291 -14.11 -10.47 3.03
N ALA A 292 -14.97 -11.11 3.82
CA ALA A 292 -14.76 -11.27 5.26
C ALA A 292 -13.52 -12.10 5.59
N LYS A 293 -13.10 -13.00 4.69
CA LYS A 293 -11.95 -13.87 4.89
C LYS A 293 -10.66 -13.04 4.81
N GLN A 294 -10.52 -12.23 3.77
CA GLN A 294 -9.41 -11.32 3.59
C GLN A 294 -9.38 -10.27 4.71
N GLN A 295 -10.55 -9.73 5.13
CA GLN A 295 -10.61 -8.84 6.31
C GLN A 295 -9.96 -9.48 7.54
N LEU A 296 -10.33 -10.72 7.84
CA LEU A 296 -9.82 -11.44 9.01
C LEU A 296 -8.34 -11.78 8.86
N GLN A 297 -7.90 -12.17 7.66
CA GLN A 297 -6.49 -12.44 7.36
C GLN A 297 -5.62 -11.21 7.59
N VAL A 298 -6.08 -10.04 7.15
CA VAL A 298 -5.38 -8.76 7.34
C VAL A 298 -5.32 -8.37 8.81
N LEU A 299 -6.38 -8.64 9.57
CA LEU A 299 -6.39 -8.42 11.01
C LEU A 299 -5.33 -9.29 11.70
N PHE A 300 -5.33 -10.60 11.45
CA PHE A 300 -4.33 -11.49 12.04
C PHE A 300 -2.90 -11.13 11.61
N GLN A 301 -2.68 -10.79 10.34
CA GLN A 301 -1.39 -10.27 9.87
C GLN A 301 -0.98 -8.99 10.62
N SER A 302 -1.91 -8.08 10.93
CA SER A 302 -1.58 -6.88 11.70
C SER A 302 -1.20 -7.18 13.16
N VAL A 303 -1.83 -8.19 13.78
CA VAL A 303 -1.54 -8.66 15.14
C VAL A 303 -0.14 -9.28 15.19
N GLY A 304 0.13 -10.23 14.30
CA GLY A 304 1.45 -10.83 14.24
C GLY A 304 2.52 -9.79 13.98
N PHE A 305 2.27 -8.83 13.07
CA PHE A 305 3.28 -7.84 12.67
C PHE A 305 3.61 -6.93 13.84
N ALA A 306 2.60 -6.51 14.59
CA ALA A 306 2.80 -5.74 15.81
C ALA A 306 3.58 -6.55 16.87
N ALA A 307 3.21 -7.80 17.10
CA ALA A 307 3.86 -8.65 18.10
C ALA A 307 5.34 -8.92 17.79
N GLU A 308 5.64 -9.33 16.56
CA GLU A 308 7.00 -9.64 16.12
C GLU A 308 7.96 -8.45 16.25
N ASN A 309 7.50 -7.25 15.85
CA ASN A 309 8.32 -6.04 15.89
C ASN A 309 8.43 -5.43 17.30
N CYS A 310 7.52 -5.76 18.22
CA CYS A 310 7.58 -5.32 19.62
C CYS A 310 8.43 -6.24 20.48
N HIS A 311 8.35 -7.56 20.28
CA HIS A 311 9.16 -8.53 21.02
C HIS A 311 10.67 -8.24 20.89
N GLN A 312 11.09 -7.68 19.74
CA GLN A 312 12.48 -7.32 19.46
C GLN A 312 12.92 -5.94 20.02
N ASN A 313 12.00 -5.11 20.53
CA ASN A 313 12.27 -3.73 20.98
C ASN A 313 11.87 -3.50 22.45
N LEU A 314 12.87 -3.39 23.34
CA LEU A 314 12.71 -3.37 24.81
C LEU A 314 12.24 -2.04 25.42
N SER A 315 11.95 -0.99 24.64
CA SER A 315 11.61 0.34 25.18
C SER A 315 10.10 0.59 25.25
N TYR A 316 9.38 -0.20 26.05
CA TYR A 316 7.95 0.05 26.31
C TYR A 316 7.76 0.92 27.56
N GLN A 317 6.93 1.96 27.44
CA GLN A 317 6.35 2.68 28.59
C GLN A 317 4.84 2.45 28.61
N LYS A 318 4.34 1.89 29.71
CA LYS A 318 2.90 1.68 29.94
C LYS A 318 2.19 3.03 30.09
N PRO A 319 1.22 3.39 29.23
CA PRO A 319 0.51 4.65 29.34
C PRO A 319 -0.85 4.52 30.03
N GLU A 320 -1.44 5.66 30.35
CA GLU A 320 -2.81 5.80 30.81
C GLU A 320 -3.79 5.63 29.64
N TRP A 321 -4.78 4.75 29.81
CA TRP A 321 -5.78 4.45 28.80
C TRP A 321 -6.76 5.63 28.61
N ASN A 322 -6.91 6.11 27.37
CA ASN A 322 -7.87 7.15 27.01
C ASN A 322 -8.66 6.73 25.75
N SER A 323 -9.95 6.43 25.93
CA SER A 323 -10.86 6.02 24.85
C SER A 323 -10.95 7.03 23.70
N SER A 324 -10.83 8.34 23.98
CA SER A 324 -10.87 9.39 22.95
C SER A 324 -9.66 9.38 22.01
N LEU A 325 -8.51 8.89 22.46
CA LEU A 325 -7.30 8.77 21.64
C LEU A 325 -7.45 7.60 20.67
N LEU A 326 -8.03 6.49 21.15
CA LEU A 326 -8.27 5.30 20.35
C LEU A 326 -9.25 5.55 19.21
N ASP A 327 -10.33 6.28 19.48
CA ASP A 327 -11.32 6.62 18.45
C ASP A 327 -10.72 7.53 17.37
N LYS A 328 -9.72 8.36 17.72
CA LYS A 328 -8.95 9.14 16.72
C LYS A 328 -8.03 8.25 15.88
N LEU A 329 -7.36 7.27 16.49
CA LEU A 329 -6.46 6.36 15.77
C LEU A 329 -7.20 5.47 14.78
N LEU A 330 -8.44 5.06 15.09
CA LEU A 330 -9.28 4.29 14.17
C LEU A 330 -9.70 5.07 12.92
N LEU A 331 -9.81 6.39 13.05
CA LEU A 331 -10.13 7.28 11.94
C LEU A 331 -8.89 7.64 11.10
N GLN A 332 -7.69 7.35 11.59
CA GLN A 332 -6.45 7.56 10.84
C GLN A 332 -6.23 6.40 9.87
N SER A 333 -6.70 6.56 8.64
CA SER A 333 -6.13 5.84 7.49
C SER A 333 -4.88 6.58 7.00
N ILE A 334 -4.00 5.92 6.25
CA ILE A 334 -2.96 6.65 5.51
C ILE A 334 -3.68 7.70 4.64
N GLY A 335 -3.53 8.98 4.96
CA GLY A 335 -4.11 10.10 4.18
C GLY A 335 -5.59 10.40 4.43
N SER A 336 -5.94 10.81 5.66
CA SER A 336 -6.80 12.00 5.78
C SER A 336 -6.06 13.23 5.29
#